data_AF-A0A2H3B677-F1
#
_entry.id   AF-A0A2H3B677-F1
#
_cell.length_a   1.000
_cell.length_b   1.000
_cell.length_c   1.000
_cell.angle_alpha   90.00
_cell.angle_beta   90.00
_cell.angle_gamma   90.00
#
_symmetry.space_group_name_H-M   'P 1'
#
loop_
_entity.id
_entity.type
_entity.pdbx_description
1 polymer ?
#
loop_
_entity_poly.entity_id
_entity_poly.type
_entity_poly.pdbx_seq_one_letter_code
_entity_poly.pdbx_strand_id
1 'polypeptide(L)'
;DRCQSPGCSETFTSQGRKFQGCGGCKRVSYCSEACQRHAWKLPEAPHRMVCSAVAAFADKLQLPASLSLASSSKIVRDEEVDAIC
;
A
#
# COMPACT_ATOMS: atom_id res chain seq x y z
N ASP A 1 -8.59 -2.28 7.63
CA ASP A 1 -8.78 -2.59 6.19
C ASP A 1 -10.13 -2.14 5.67
N ARG A 2 -10.19 -0.94 5.04
CA ARG A 2 -11.38 -0.40 4.35
C ARG A 2 -11.11 -0.25 2.86
N CYS A 3 -12.14 -0.15 2.02
CA CYS A 3 -12.00 0.08 0.58
C CYS A 3 -11.44 1.47 0.32
N GLN A 4 -10.46 1.60 -0.58
CA GLN A 4 -9.86 2.90 -0.94
C GLN A 4 -10.55 3.59 -2.13
N SER A 5 -11.73 3.13 -2.54
CA SER A 5 -12.58 3.88 -3.49
C SER A 5 -13.35 4.95 -2.74
N PRO A 6 -13.26 6.23 -3.13
CA PRO A 6 -14.11 7.28 -2.55
C PRO A 6 -15.59 6.91 -2.61
N GLY A 7 -16.31 7.20 -1.52
CA GLY A 7 -17.74 6.87 -1.38
C GLY A 7 -18.07 5.42 -1.02
N CYS A 8 -17.07 4.52 -0.92
CA CYS A 8 -17.29 3.14 -0.49
C CYS A 8 -16.94 2.96 0.99
N SER A 9 -17.89 2.50 1.80
CA SER A 9 -17.71 2.23 3.24
C SER A 9 -17.38 0.77 3.55
N GLU A 10 -17.22 -0.07 2.53
CA GLU A 10 -16.93 -1.50 2.74
C GLU A 10 -15.61 -1.72 3.47
N THR A 11 -15.63 -2.67 4.38
CA THR A 11 -14.48 -3.11 5.17
C THR A 11 -14.25 -4.60 4.99
N PHE A 12 -13.06 -5.09 5.36
CA PHE A 12 -12.80 -6.53 5.40
C PHE A 12 -13.90 -7.28 6.18
N THR A 13 -14.36 -6.68 7.29
CA THR A 13 -15.40 -7.24 8.16
C THR A 13 -16.75 -7.31 7.46
N SER A 14 -17.18 -6.26 6.76
CA SER A 14 -18.50 -6.24 6.10
C SER A 14 -18.59 -7.22 4.92
N GLN A 15 -17.49 -7.40 4.20
CA GLN A 15 -17.43 -8.28 3.02
C GLN A 15 -17.00 -9.72 3.35
N GLY A 16 -16.55 -9.99 4.59
CA GLY A 16 -16.07 -11.31 5.01
C GLY A 16 -14.89 -11.86 4.21
N ARG A 17 -14.16 -11.02 3.47
CA ARG A 17 -13.06 -11.44 2.58
C ARG A 17 -11.97 -10.37 2.45
N LYS A 18 -10.74 -10.82 2.18
CA LYS A 18 -9.60 -9.91 1.93
C LYS A 18 -9.84 -9.11 0.67
N PHE A 19 -9.56 -7.81 0.76
CA PHE A 19 -9.61 -6.91 -0.39
C PHE A 19 -8.42 -7.16 -1.30
N GLN A 20 -8.65 -7.00 -2.60
CA GLN A 20 -7.61 -7.17 -3.60
C GLN A 20 -6.83 -5.87 -3.72
N GLY A 21 -5.50 -5.98 -3.70
CA GLY A 21 -4.62 -4.84 -3.95
C GLY A 21 -4.69 -4.38 -5.40
N CYS A 22 -4.40 -3.11 -5.65
CA CYS A 22 -4.20 -2.60 -7.00
C CYS A 22 -3.09 -3.39 -7.70
N GLY A 23 -3.35 -3.95 -8.88
CA GLY A 23 -2.36 -4.72 -9.63
C GLY A 23 -1.10 -3.92 -10.03
N GLY A 24 -1.21 -2.59 -10.08
CA GLY A 24 -0.08 -1.68 -10.34
C GLY A 24 0.77 -1.43 -9.09
N CYS A 25 0.28 -0.57 -8.19
CA CYS A 25 1.08 -0.15 -7.03
C CYS A 25 1.06 -1.11 -5.85
N LYS A 26 0.13 -2.09 -5.83
CA LYS A 26 -0.07 -3.07 -4.76
C LYS A 26 -0.29 -2.50 -3.35
N ARG A 27 -0.53 -1.18 -3.24
CA ARG A 27 -0.57 -0.46 -1.96
C ARG A 27 -1.97 -0.11 -1.47
N VAL A 28 -2.87 0.16 -2.41
CA VAL A 28 -4.28 0.43 -2.12
C VAL A 28 -5.10 -0.80 -2.44
N SER A 29 -6.15 -1.04 -1.66
CA SER A 29 -7.00 -2.22 -1.78
C SER A 29 -8.44 -1.83 -2.13
N TYR A 30 -9.13 -2.71 -2.83
CA TYR A 30 -10.50 -2.49 -3.24
C TYR A 30 -11.35 -3.71 -2.93
N CYS A 31 -12.60 -3.46 -2.52
CA CYS A 31 -13.55 -4.53 -2.24
C CYS A 31 -14.03 -5.24 -3.52
N SER A 32 -13.87 -4.59 -4.68
CA SER A 32 -14.24 -5.08 -6.01
C SER A 32 -13.43 -4.37 -7.11
N GLU A 33 -13.41 -4.97 -8.31
CA GLU A 33 -12.84 -4.33 -9.50
C GLU A 33 -13.59 -3.04 -9.89
N ALA A 34 -14.91 -2.98 -9.66
CA ALA A 34 -15.69 -1.78 -9.90
C ALA A 34 -15.18 -0.59 -9.07
N CYS A 35 -14.89 -0.81 -7.79
CA CYS A 35 -14.30 0.19 -6.90
C CYS A 35 -12.90 0.62 -7.37
N GLN A 36 -12.07 -0.32 -7.84
CA GLN A 36 -10.77 0.01 -8.43
C GLN A 36 -10.93 0.90 -9.67
N ARG A 37 -11.81 0.54 -10.60
CA ARG A 37 -12.06 1.31 -11.84
C ARG A 37 -12.65 2.69 -11.56
N HIS A 38 -13.53 2.81 -10.57
CA HIS A 38 -14.05 4.09 -10.11
C HIS A 38 -12.93 4.99 -9.58
N ALA A 39 -12.13 4.49 -8.63
CA ALA A 39 -10.98 5.21 -8.10
C ALA A 39 -9.94 5.57 -9.18
N TRP A 40 -9.77 4.72 -10.20
CA TRP A 40 -8.85 4.95 -11.33
C TRP A 40 -9.21 6.18 -12.16
N LYS A 41 -10.51 6.43 -12.36
CA LYS A 41 -11.03 7.44 -13.27
C LYS A 41 -11.67 8.65 -12.60
N LEU A 42 -11.58 8.76 -11.26
CA LEU A 42 -12.18 9.86 -10.52
C LEU A 42 -11.78 11.24 -11.09
N PRO A 43 -12.69 12.21 -11.23
CA PRO A 43 -12.36 13.51 -11.81
C PRO A 43 -11.30 14.30 -11.02
N GLU A 44 -11.50 14.45 -9.71
CA GLU A 44 -10.67 15.32 -8.86
C GLU A 44 -9.33 14.70 -8.47
N ALA A 45 -9.34 13.40 -8.14
CA ALA A 45 -8.17 12.70 -7.60
C ALA A 45 -8.09 11.26 -8.12
N PRO A 46 -7.87 11.06 -9.43
CA PRO A 46 -7.78 9.72 -9.99
C PRO A 46 -6.53 8.98 -9.55
N HIS A 47 -6.70 7.74 -9.10
CA HIS A 47 -5.60 6.88 -8.67
C HIS A 47 -4.52 6.72 -9.76
N ARG A 48 -4.90 6.75 -11.05
CA ARG A 48 -3.97 6.61 -12.18
C ARG A 48 -2.81 7.60 -12.15
N MET A 49 -3.02 8.81 -11.61
CA MET A 49 -1.98 9.86 -11.56
C MET A 49 -0.88 9.54 -10.55
N VAL A 50 -1.22 8.78 -9.50
CA VAL A 50 -0.29 8.47 -8.41
C VAL A 50 0.15 7.02 -8.38
N CYS A 51 -0.53 6.11 -9.09
CA CYS A 51 -0.27 4.67 -9.04
C CYS A 51 1.21 4.33 -9.33
N SER A 52 1.76 4.82 -10.44
CA SER A 52 3.15 4.54 -10.82
C SER A 52 4.16 5.17 -9.86
N ALA A 53 3.89 6.39 -9.36
CA ALA A 53 4.75 7.07 -8.40
C ALA A 53 4.80 6.32 -7.07
N VAL A 54 3.66 5.83 -6.58
CA VAL A 54 3.58 5.00 -5.36
C VAL A 54 4.32 3.68 -5.54
N ALA A 55 4.19 3.03 -6.70
CA ALA A 55 4.93 1.80 -7.01
C ALA A 55 6.44 2.05 -6.96
N ALA A 56 6.93 3.04 -7.71
CA ALA A 56 8.34 3.39 -7.76
C ALA A 56 8.91 3.78 -6.38
N PHE A 57 8.13 4.49 -5.57
CA PHE A 57 8.52 4.84 -4.21
C PHE A 57 8.63 3.59 -3.32
N ALA A 58 7.65 2.68 -3.38
CA ALA A 58 7.68 1.43 -2.64
C ALA A 58 8.87 0.55 -3.03
N ASP A 59 9.17 0.46 -4.34
CA ASP A 59 10.31 -0.31 -4.85
C ASP A 59 11.64 0.27 -4.35
N LYS A 60 11.81 1.59 -4.40
CA LYS A 60 13.02 2.27 -3.90
C LYS A 60 13.24 2.05 -2.41
N LEU A 61 12.16 1.99 -1.63
CA LEU A 61 12.22 1.74 -0.20
C LEU A 61 12.16 0.24 0.16
N GLN A 62 12.07 -0.64 -0.83
CA GLN A 62 11.94 -2.09 -0.64
C GLN A 62 10.79 -2.45 0.31
N LEU A 63 9.68 -1.71 0.22
CA LEU A 63 8.52 -1.93 1.07
C LEU A 63 7.69 -3.13 0.59
N PRO A 64 7.26 -4.02 1.49
CA PRO A 64 6.40 -5.14 1.11
C PRO A 64 5.01 -4.67 0.68
N ALA A 65 4.44 -5.36 -0.31
CA ALA A 65 3.12 -5.04 -0.87
C ALA A 65 1.99 -5.11 0.17
N SER A 66 2.04 -6.09 1.07
CA SER A 66 1.23 -6.09 2.28
C SER A 66 2.11 -5.69 3.46
N LEU A 67 1.69 -4.66 4.20
CA LEU A 67 2.14 -4.50 5.58
C LEU A 67 1.48 -5.62 6.39
N SER A 68 1.97 -6.85 6.21
CA SER A 68 1.79 -7.86 7.25
C SER A 68 2.53 -7.30 8.45
N LEU A 69 1.82 -7.08 9.55
CA LEU A 69 2.38 -6.70 10.83
C LEU A 69 3.16 -7.89 11.43
N ALA A 70 4.03 -8.52 10.65
CA ALA A 70 5.09 -9.35 11.19
C ALA A 70 6.12 -8.38 11.76
N SER A 71 6.23 -8.37 13.09
CA SER A 71 7.13 -7.52 13.88
C SER A 71 8.39 -7.12 13.13
N SER A 72 8.59 -5.81 12.98
CA SER A 72 9.85 -5.23 12.54
C SER A 72 10.94 -5.48 13.57
N SER A 73 11.48 -6.70 13.61
CA SER A 73 12.74 -7.01 14.28
C SER A 73 13.85 -6.91 13.23
N LYS A 74 14.23 -5.68 12.89
CA LYS A 74 15.57 -5.34 12.38
C LYS A 74 15.91 -3.93 12.87
N ILE A 75 16.26 -3.83 14.15
CA ILE A 75 17.18 -2.80 14.61
C ILE A 75 18.49 -3.10 13.88
N VAL A 76 18.94 -2.20 13.01
CA VAL A 76 20.29 -2.29 12.45
C VAL A 76 21.26 -2.08 13.62
N ARG A 77 21.98 -3.13 13.99
CA ARG A 77 23.17 -3.09 14.82
C ARG A 77 24.29 -3.74 14.02
N ASP A 78 25.29 -2.94 13.70
CA ASP A 78 26.70 -3.27 13.46
C ASP A 78 27.38 -1.88 13.47
N GLU A 79 27.91 -1.39 14.60
CA GLU A 79 29.23 -1.66 15.22
C GLU A 79 30.43 -1.17 14.38
N GLU A 80 31.42 -0.61 15.11
CA GLU A 80 32.72 -0.06 14.69
C GLU A 80 32.77 1.42 14.22
N VAL A 81 32.75 2.37 15.17
CA VAL A 81 33.60 3.57 15.06
C VAL A 81 34.93 3.20 15.72
N ASP A 82 35.86 2.77 14.88
CA ASP A 82 37.24 2.56 15.25
C ASP A 82 37.93 3.91 15.48
N ALA A 83 38.70 3.97 16.57
CA ALA A 83 39.82 4.88 16.84
C ALA A 83 39.64 6.39 16.57
N ILE A 84 39.37 7.15 17.64
CA ILE A 84 40.03 8.46 17.83
C ILE A 84 40.59 8.47 19.26
N CYS A 85 41.91 8.69 19.34
CA CYS A 85 42.77 8.68 20.51
C CYS A 85 42.26 9.48 21.72
#